data_AF-X1HDY7-F1
#
_entry.id   AF-X1HDY7-F1
#
_cell.length_a   1.000
_cell.length_b   1.000
_cell.length_c   1.000
_cell.angle_alpha   90.00
_cell.angle_beta   90.00
_cell.angle_gamma   90.00
#
_symmetry.space_group_name_H-M   'P 1'
#
loop_
_entity.id
_entity.type
_entity.pdbx_description
1 polymer ?
#
loop_
_entity_poly.entity_id
_entity_poly.type
_entity_poly.pdbx_seq_one_letter_code
_entity_poly.pdbx_strand_id
1 'polypeptide(L)'
;MKVCIVGGGGGANNAVNVIRRLDEGAQIDLFDKRGEIGHEPCEIPYVLNEFLPSWEDSFVFRPKFYDERNVNVHLNTEVTDIIGDEKRLIAGGESYSYDKAI
;
A
#
# COMPACT_ATOMS: atom_id res chain seq x y z
N MET A 1 -0.34 -9.27 14.59
CA MET A 1 0.97 -8.59 14.37
C MET A 1 0.76 -7.20 13.79
N LYS A 2 1.65 -6.23 14.01
CA LYS A 2 1.64 -4.91 13.34
C LYS A 2 2.62 -4.87 12.17
N VAL A 3 2.10 -4.64 10.97
CA VAL A 3 2.90 -4.55 9.74
C VAL A 3 2.76 -3.16 9.16
N CYS A 4 3.88 -2.51 8.92
CA CYS A 4 3.93 -1.29 8.14
C CYS A 4 4.48 -1.59 6.75
N ILE A 5 3.79 -1.11 5.71
CA ILE A 5 4.17 -1.29 4.30
C ILE A 5 4.46 0.07 3.70
N VAL A 6 5.63 0.24 3.09
CA VAL A 6 6.06 1.49 2.46
C VAL A 6 5.92 1.40 0.94
N GLY A 7 5.00 2.21 0.40
CA GLY A 7 4.59 2.23 -1.00
C GLY A 7 3.31 1.41 -1.26
N GLY A 8 2.54 1.84 -2.27
CA GLY A 8 1.24 1.25 -2.65
C GLY A 8 1.19 0.64 -4.06
N GLY A 9 2.33 0.23 -4.62
CA GLY A 9 2.40 -0.47 -5.91
C GLY A 9 2.11 -1.98 -5.80
N GLY A 10 2.19 -2.71 -6.92
CA GLY A 10 1.87 -4.15 -6.97
C GLY A 10 2.60 -5.04 -5.95
N GLY A 11 3.83 -4.69 -5.54
CA GLY A 11 4.54 -5.38 -4.46
C GLY A 11 3.82 -5.29 -3.11
N ALA A 12 3.35 -4.10 -2.76
CA ALA A 12 2.58 -3.87 -1.53
C ALA A 12 1.23 -4.57 -1.56
N ASN A 13 0.53 -4.52 -2.70
CA ASN A 13 -0.75 -5.20 -2.87
C ASN A 13 -0.63 -6.72 -2.71
N ASN A 14 0.46 -7.31 -3.21
CA ASN A 14 0.78 -8.71 -2.99
C ASN A 14 1.12 -9.01 -1.51
N ALA A 15 1.92 -8.15 -0.86
CA ALA A 15 2.23 -8.29 0.56
C ALA A 15 0.97 -8.28 1.42
N VAL A 16 0.04 -7.36 1.16
CA VAL A 16 -1.29 -7.29 1.81
C VAL A 16 -2.04 -8.62 1.69
N ASN A 17 -2.14 -9.18 0.47
CA ASN A 17 -2.83 -10.46 0.26
C ASN A 17 -2.17 -11.61 1.04
N VAL A 18 -0.84 -11.69 1.02
CA VAL A 18 -0.10 -12.76 1.71
C VAL A 18 -0.23 -12.61 3.21
N ILE A 19 -0.09 -11.40 3.76
CA ILE A 19 -0.27 -11.14 5.20
C ILE A 19 -1.68 -11.55 5.63
N ARG A 20 -2.72 -11.06 4.94
CA ARG A 20 -4.10 -11.32 5.35
C ARG A 20 -4.46 -12.82 5.29
N ARG A 21 -3.85 -13.57 4.38
CA ARG A 21 -3.98 -15.04 4.31
C ARG A 21 -3.26 -15.76 5.46
N LEU A 22 -2.13 -15.23 5.93
CA LEU A 22 -1.31 -15.87 6.98
C LEU A 22 -1.72 -15.46 8.40
N ASP A 23 -2.20 -14.22 8.57
CA ASP A 23 -2.66 -13.64 9.82
C ASP A 23 -3.87 -12.74 9.54
N GLU A 24 -5.07 -13.31 9.71
CA GLU A 24 -6.33 -12.57 9.56
C GLU A 24 -6.47 -11.41 10.55
N GLY A 25 -5.77 -11.46 11.69
CA GLY A 25 -5.78 -10.44 12.74
C GLY A 25 -4.66 -9.41 12.63
N ALA A 26 -3.82 -9.46 11.59
CA ALA A 26 -2.74 -8.49 11.41
C ALA A 26 -3.29 -7.07 11.25
N GLN A 27 -2.72 -6.12 11.99
CA GLN A 27 -2.88 -4.70 11.72
C GLN A 27 -1.92 -4.35 10.59
N ILE A 28 -2.45 -3.79 9.49
CA ILE A 28 -1.67 -3.40 8.33
C ILE A 28 -1.84 -1.91 8.12
N ASP A 29 -0.75 -1.17 8.24
CA ASP A 29 -0.65 0.25 7.89
C ASP A 29 0.17 0.38 6.61
N LEU A 30 -0.42 0.88 5.53
CA LEU A 30 0.22 1.08 4.23
C LEU A 30 0.39 2.57 4.00
N PHE A 31 1.61 3.02 3.69
CA PHE A 31 1.93 4.42 3.48
C PHE A 31 2.32 4.65 2.02
N ASP A 32 1.72 5.63 1.34
CA ASP A 32 2.21 6.10 0.04
C ASP A 32 2.20 7.63 0.01
N LYS A 33 3.25 8.21 -0.57
CA LYS A 33 3.37 9.66 -0.74
C LYS A 33 2.41 10.22 -1.79
N ARG A 34 1.85 9.36 -2.64
CA ARG A 34 0.86 9.73 -3.66
C ARG A 34 -0.54 9.85 -3.04
N GLY A 35 -1.37 10.66 -3.68
CA GLY A 35 -2.78 10.81 -3.31
C GLY A 35 -3.69 9.69 -3.81
N GLU A 36 -3.15 8.74 -4.57
CA GLU A 36 -3.85 7.58 -5.10
C GLU A 36 -2.90 6.39 -5.22
N ILE A 37 -3.44 5.19 -5.05
CA ILE A 37 -2.75 3.90 -5.20
C ILE A 37 -3.63 2.91 -5.94
N GLY A 38 -3.06 1.78 -6.30
CA GLY A 38 -3.77 0.68 -6.95
C GLY A 38 -3.82 0.75 -8.47
N HIS A 39 -3.31 1.83 -9.08
CA HIS A 39 -2.94 1.79 -10.50
C HIS A 39 -1.66 0.98 -10.67
N GLU A 40 -1.60 0.17 -11.71
CA GLU A 40 -0.41 -0.59 -12.05
C GLU A 40 0.31 0.11 -13.21
N PRO A 41 1.55 0.61 -13.02
CA PRO A 41 2.27 1.32 -14.09
C PRO A 41 2.46 0.51 -15.37
N CYS A 42 2.42 -0.82 -15.28
CA CYS A 42 2.47 -1.71 -16.44
C CYS A 42 1.20 -1.64 -17.32
N GLU A 43 0.12 -1.01 -16.86
CA GLU A 43 -1.15 -0.90 -17.57
C GLU A 43 -1.28 0.39 -18.38
N ILE A 44 -0.44 1.39 -18.09
CA ILE A 44 -0.37 2.66 -18.82
C ILE A 44 -0.29 2.45 -20.35
N PRO A 45 0.57 1.56 -20.89
CA PRO A 45 0.65 1.36 -22.35
C PRO A 45 -0.65 0.84 -22.96
N TYR A 46 -1.45 0.09 -22.20
CA TYR A 46 -2.74 -0.43 -22.66
C TYR A 46 -3.84 0.64 -22.63
N VAL A 47 -3.77 1.61 -21.71
CA VAL A 47 -4.65 2.79 -21.76
C VAL A 47 -4.30 3.65 -22.99
N LEU A 48 -3.01 3.89 -23.22
CA LEU A 48 -2.53 4.73 -24.33
C LEU A 48 -2.80 4.15 -25.72
N ASN A 49 -2.86 2.82 -25.85
CA ASN A 49 -3.18 2.16 -27.12
C ASN A 49 -4.67 1.80 -27.27
N GLU A 50 -5.53 2.30 -26.36
CA GLU A 50 -6.98 2.08 -26.33
C GLU A 50 -7.41 0.61 -26.13
N PHE A 51 -6.49 -0.29 -25.73
CA PHE A 51 -6.85 -1.65 -25.32
C PHE A 51 -7.58 -1.66 -23.97
N LEU A 52 -7.14 -0.84 -23.02
CA LEU A 52 -7.90 -0.48 -21.83
C LEU A 52 -8.72 0.78 -22.13
N PRO A 53 -10.06 0.73 -22.01
CA PRO A 53 -10.93 1.83 -22.43
C PRO A 53 -10.72 3.15 -21.68
N SER A 54 -10.22 3.11 -20.44
CA SER A 54 -10.08 4.29 -19.59
C SER A 54 -8.90 4.20 -18.62
N TRP A 55 -8.50 5.34 -18.06
CA TRP A 55 -7.49 5.40 -17.00
C TRP A 55 -7.95 4.64 -15.75
N GLU A 56 -9.24 4.71 -15.45
CA GLU A 56 -9.89 4.06 -14.31
C GLU A 56 -9.87 2.52 -14.41
N ASP A 57 -9.69 1.98 -15.62
CA ASP A 57 -9.51 0.55 -15.84
C ASP A 57 -8.10 0.07 -15.47
N SER A 58 -7.13 1.00 -15.37
CA SER A 58 -5.76 0.68 -14.92
C SER A 58 -5.62 0.50 -13.40
N PHE A 59 -6.72 0.67 -12.66
CA PHE A 59 -6.76 0.50 -11.20
C PHE A 59 -7.23 -0.90 -10.86
N VAL A 60 -6.31 -1.86 -10.92
CA VAL A 60 -6.56 -3.26 -10.53
C VAL A 60 -6.99 -3.36 -9.07
N PHE A 61 -6.32 -2.62 -8.19
CA PHE A 61 -6.59 -2.62 -6.75
C PHE A 61 -7.42 -1.41 -6.36
N ARG A 62 -8.74 -1.57 -6.41
CA ARG A 62 -9.72 -0.52 -6.05
C ARG A 62 -9.82 -0.34 -4.53
N PRO A 63 -10.35 0.80 -4.01
CA PRO A 63 -10.53 1.04 -2.57
C PRO A 63 -11.14 -0.15 -1.80
N LYS A 64 -12.15 -0.78 -2.39
CA LYS A 64 -12.81 -1.99 -1.86
C LYS A 64 -11.83 -3.13 -1.51
N PHE A 65 -10.74 -3.30 -2.27
CA PHE A 65 -9.71 -4.31 -2.00
C PHE A 65 -9.08 -4.10 -0.62
N TYR A 66 -8.75 -2.85 -0.29
CA TYR A 66 -8.12 -2.45 0.97
C TYR A 66 -9.13 -2.52 2.12
N ASP A 67 -10.36 -2.05 1.90
CA ASP A 67 -11.45 -2.08 2.88
C ASP A 67 -11.80 -3.51 3.31
N GLU A 68 -12.02 -4.41 2.34
CA GLU A 68 -12.32 -5.83 2.61
C GLU A 68 -11.19 -6.56 3.34
N ARG A 69 -9.97 -6.04 3.25
CA ARG A 69 -8.78 -6.59 3.91
C ARG A 69 -8.39 -5.81 5.16
N ASN A 70 -9.21 -4.85 5.59
CA ASN A 70 -8.98 -4.02 6.76
C ASN A 70 -7.56 -3.45 6.79
N VAL A 71 -7.15 -2.81 5.69
CA VAL A 71 -5.86 -2.13 5.55
C VAL A 71 -6.05 -0.64 5.84
N ASN A 72 -5.26 -0.11 6.77
CA ASN A 72 -5.20 1.32 7.02
C ASN A 72 -4.29 1.97 5.98
N VAL A 73 -4.88 2.63 4.99
CA VAL A 73 -4.14 3.30 3.92
C VAL A 73 -3.89 4.76 4.27
N HIS A 74 -2.62 5.15 4.31
CA HIS A 74 -2.14 6.51 4.57
C HIS A 74 -1.63 7.12 3.26
N LEU A 75 -2.49 7.83 2.55
CA LEU A 75 -2.17 8.53 1.30
C LEU A 75 -1.65 9.95 1.58
N ASN A 76 -0.88 10.50 0.64
CA ASN A 76 -0.15 11.76 0.81
C ASN A 76 0.77 11.75 2.05
N THR A 77 1.23 10.57 2.45
CA THR A 77 2.02 10.36 3.66
C THR A 77 3.33 9.72 3.26
N GLU A 78 4.37 10.55 3.13
CA GLU A 78 5.72 10.06 2.85
C GLU A 78 6.36 9.52 4.14
N VAL A 79 6.89 8.30 4.06
CA VAL A 79 7.77 7.73 5.07
C VAL A 79 9.17 8.32 4.85
N THR A 80 9.68 9.05 5.84
CA THR A 80 10.95 9.78 5.74
C THR A 80 12.09 9.10 6.47
N ASP A 81 11.78 8.21 7.43
CA ASP A 81 12.80 7.51 8.22
C ASP A 81 12.31 6.16 8.74
N ILE A 82 13.24 5.22 8.94
CA ILE A 82 13.01 3.90 9.56
C ILE A 82 14.09 3.68 10.62
N ILE A 83 13.68 3.74 11.87
CA ILE A 83 14.52 3.57 13.05
C ILE A 83 14.45 2.10 13.47
N GLY A 84 15.33 1.29 12.87
CA GLY A 84 15.32 -0.18 12.99
C GLY A 84 15.45 -0.69 14.43
N ASP A 85 16.33 -0.08 15.22
CA ASP A 85 16.58 -0.48 16.61
C ASP A 85 15.36 -0.28 17.52
N GLU A 86 14.56 0.76 17.24
CA GLU A 86 13.32 1.05 17.96
C GLU A 86 12.09 0.37 17.35
N LYS A 87 12.24 -0.23 16.17
CA LYS A 87 11.15 -0.73 15.32
C LYS A 87 10.06 0.32 15.07
N ARG A 88 10.50 1.50 14.62
CA ARG A 88 9.61 2.62 14.31
C ARG A 88 9.89 3.19 12.94
N LEU A 89 8.87 3.70 12.28
CA LEU A 89 9.01 4.53 11.09
C LEU A 89 8.43 5.93 11.35
N ILE A 90 8.95 6.92 10.62
CA ILE A 90 8.45 8.30 10.64
C ILE A 90 7.73 8.55 9.32
N ALA A 91 6.45 8.95 9.40
CA ALA A 91 5.62 9.20 8.23
C ALA A 91 4.70 10.39 8.48
N GLY A 92 4.64 11.35 7.56
CA GLY A 92 3.81 12.55 7.71
C GLY A 92 4.13 13.39 8.96
N GLY A 93 5.35 13.28 9.50
CA GLY A 93 5.76 13.93 10.76
C GLY A 93 5.33 13.20 12.03
N GLU A 94 4.65 12.05 11.91
CA GLU A 94 4.27 11.20 13.02
C GLU A 94 5.13 9.93 13.08
N SER A 95 5.06 9.22 14.20
CA SER A 95 5.84 8.00 14.40
C SER A 95 4.95 6.78 14.64
N TYR A 96 5.23 5.72 13.88
CA TYR A 96 4.47 4.48 13.87
C TYR A 96 5.36 3.31 14.29
N SER A 97 4.91 2.49 15.23
CA SER A 97 5.61 1.28 15.65
C SER A 97 5.21 0.08 14.80
N TYR A 98 6.16 -0.82 14.54
CA TYR A 98 5.93 -2.02 13.74
C TYR A 98 6.55 -3.27 14.38
N ASP A 99 5.96 -4.44 14.11
CA ASP A 99 6.64 -5.72 14.31
C ASP A 99 7.44 -6.10 13.07
N LYS A 100 6.93 -5.74 11.88
CA LYS A 100 7.53 -5.93 10.56
C LYS A 100 7.35 -4.67 9.71
N ALA A 101 8.41 -4.26 9.02
CA ALA A 101 8.37 -3.28 7.95
C ALA A 101 8.60 -3.98 6.62
N ILE A 102 7.85 -3.60 5.59
CA ILE A 102 7.92 -4.12 4.21
C ILE A 102 8.11 -2.96 3.25
#